data_AF-A0A3D5D8X4-F1
#
_entry.id   AF-A0A3D5D8X4-F1
#
_cell.length_a   1.000
_cell.length_b   1.000
_cell.length_c   1.000
_cell.angle_alpha   90.00
_cell.angle_beta   90.00
_cell.angle_gamma   90.00
#
_symmetry.space_group_name_H-M   'P 1'
#
loop_
_entity.id
_entity.type
_entity.pdbx_description
1 polymer ?
#
loop_
_entity_poly.entity_id
_entity_poly.type
_entity_poly.pdbx_seq_one_letter_code
_entity_poly.pdbx_strand_id
1 'polypeptide(L)' 'MQQWEYKIIKRGDLSEAKLNQLGAEGWELIPMVLPQCNIPNSFDEIEVEVVMRRPVTQ' A
#
# COMPACT_ATOMS: atom_id res chain seq x y z
N MET A 1 16.15 10.41 -14.87
CA MET A 1 14.81 10.03 -14.38
C MET A 1 15.00 9.09 -13.21
N GLN A 2 14.38 9.38 -12.07
CA GLN A 2 14.51 8.58 -10.85
C GLN A 2 13.72 7.27 -10.99
N GLN A 3 14.35 6.13 -10.70
CA GLN A 3 13.70 4.82 -10.70
C GLN A 3 13.09 4.54 -9.33
N TRP A 4 11.92 3.90 -9.31
CA TRP A 4 11.14 3.62 -8.10
C TRP A 4 10.80 2.14 -8.02
N GLU A 5 10.93 1.58 -6.82
CA GLU A 5 10.43 0.26 -6.46
C GLU A 5 9.07 0.42 -5.77
N TYR A 6 8.13 -0.51 -6.02
CA TYR A 6 6.77 -0.47 -5.49
C TYR A 6 6.43 -1.77 -4.76
N LYS A 7 5.61 -1.68 -3.72
CA LYS A 7 5.00 -2.84 -3.06
C LYS A 7 3.54 -2.58 -2.70
N ILE A 8 2.75 -3.64 -2.73
CA ILE A 8 1.34 -3.67 -2.32
C ILE A 8 1.27 -4.45 -1.00
N ILE A 9 0.57 -3.90 -0.02
CA ILE A 9 0.35 -4.52 1.29
C ILE A 9 -1.15 -4.72 1.46
N LYS A 10 -1.57 -5.97 1.65
CA LYS A 10 -2.96 -6.32 1.88
C LYS A 10 -3.37 -5.97 3.30
N ARG A 11 -4.66 -5.64 3.49
CA ARG A 11 -5.24 -5.30 4.80
C ARG A 11 -4.91 -6.31 5.90
N GLY A 12 -4.98 -7.61 5.60
CA GLY A 12 -4.71 -8.67 6.58
C GLY A 12 -3.29 -8.66 7.14
N ASP A 13 -2.34 -8.08 6.38
CA ASP A 13 -0.93 -7.99 6.75
C ASP A 13 -0.55 -6.60 7.30
N LEU A 14 -1.51 -5.67 7.41
CA LEU A 14 -1.27 -4.33 7.95
C LEU A 14 -1.20 -4.38 9.48
N SER A 15 -0.08 -3.92 10.01
CA SER A 15 0.08 -3.56 11.41
C SER A 15 0.95 -2.32 11.53
N GLU A 16 0.77 -1.55 12.60
CA GLU A 16 1.60 -0.37 12.88
C GLU A 16 3.09 -0.73 12.92
N ALA A 17 3.43 -1.85 13.56
CA ALA A 17 4.80 -2.35 13.62
C ALA A 17 5.41 -2.59 12.22
N LYS A 18 4.61 -3.17 11.30
CA LYS A 18 5.05 -3.42 9.92
C LYS A 18 5.23 -2.11 9.16
N LEU A 19 4.32 -1.16 9.31
CA LEU A 19 4.41 0.16 8.65
C LEU A 19 5.62 0.96 9.15
N ASN A 20 5.88 0.95 10.47
CA ASN A 20 7.03 1.61 11.07
C ASN A 20 8.35 1.00 10.57
N GLN A 21 8.43 -0.34 10.50
CA GLN A 21 9.59 -1.03 9.93
C GLN A 21 9.83 -0.60 8.47
N LEU A 22 8.78 -0.57 7.65
CA LEU A 22 8.88 -0.20 6.24
C LEU A 22 9.28 1.27 6.06
N GLY A 23 8.76 2.17 6.89
CA GLY A 23 9.17 3.57 6.92
C GLY A 23 10.67 3.70 7.26
N ALA A 24 11.17 2.93 8.22
CA ALA A 24 12.60 2.90 8.56
C ALA A 24 13.48 2.33 7.42
N GLU A 25 12.93 1.44 6.59
CA GLU A 25 13.57 0.92 5.36
C GLU A 25 13.49 1.88 4.16
N GLY A 26 12.91 3.08 4.34
CA GLY A 26 12.79 4.11 3.30
C GLY A 26 11.58 3.96 2.38
N TRP A 27 10.58 3.16 2.77
CA TRP A 27 9.32 3.06 2.04
C TRP A 27 8.36 4.18 2.41
N GLU A 28 7.79 4.81 1.39
CA GLU A 28 6.82 5.90 1.50
C GLU A 28 5.43 5.42 1.07
N LEU A 29 4.40 5.80 1.84
CA LEU A 29 3.01 5.55 1.46
C LEU A 29 2.62 6.37 0.24
N ILE A 30 2.02 5.73 -0.76
CA ILE A 30 1.40 6.42 -1.88
C ILE A 30 -0.07 6.66 -1.52
N PRO A 31 -0.55 7.91 -1.54
CA PRO A 31 -1.99 8.17 -1.46
C PRO A 31 -2.63 7.64 -2.74
N MET A 32 -3.31 6.50 -2.66
CA MET A 32 -4.07 5.93 -3.76
C MET A 32 -5.56 5.99 -3.46
N VAL A 33 -6.34 6.47 -4.42
CA VAL A 33 -7.79 6.31 -4.44
C VAL A 33 -8.07 5.00 -5.16
N LEU A 34 -8.34 3.92 -4.43
CA LEU A 34 -8.84 2.69 -5.03
C LEU A 34 -10.28 2.97 -5.53
N PRO A 35 -10.57 2.85 -6.84
CA PRO A 35 -11.93 2.98 -7.33
C PRO A 35 -12.75 1.85 -6.72
N GLN A 36 -13.66 2.19 -5.82
CA GLN A 36 -14.58 1.22 -5.24
C GLN A 36 -15.42 0.62 -6.37
N CYS A 37 -15.27 -0.68 -6.61
CA CYS A 37 -16.27 -1.47 -7.33
C CYS A 37 -17.47 -1.60 -6.38
N ASN A 38 -18.39 -0.65 -6.44
CA ASN A 38 -19.69 -0.75 -5.80
C ASN A 38 -20.52 -1.83 -6.51
N ILE A 39 -20.32 -3.10 -6.16
CA ILE A 39 -21.33 -4.12 -6.43
C ILE A 39 -22.39 -3.94 -5.34
N PRO A 40 -23.63 -3.55 -5.68
CA PRO A 40 -24.70 -3.41 -4.69
C PRO A 40 -24.87 -4.74 -3.94
N ASN A 41 -24.88 -4.69 -2.61
CA ASN A 41 -24.97 -5.83 -1.68
C ASN A 41 -23.72 -6.72 -1.51
N SER A 42 -22.56 -6.41 -2.08
CA SER A 42 -21.30 -7.04 -1.63
C SER A 42 -20.65 -6.18 -0.55
N PHE A 43 -21.12 -6.31 0.68
CA PHE A 43 -20.39 -5.83 1.86
C PHE A 43 -19.23 -6.76 2.24
N ASP A 44 -19.03 -7.82 1.47
CA ASP A 44 -17.91 -8.75 1.62
C ASP A 44 -16.62 -8.02 1.24
N GLU A 45 -16.04 -7.41 2.27
CA GLU A 45 -14.64 -7.06 2.40
C GLU A 45 -14.11 -6.15 1.29
N ILE A 46 -14.17 -4.85 1.54
CA ILE A 46 -13.28 -3.91 0.85
C ILE A 46 -11.84 -4.33 1.21
N GLU A 47 -11.19 -5.06 0.29
CA GLU A 47 -9.77 -5.35 0.34
C GLU A 47 -9.02 -4.03 0.20
N VAL A 48 -8.71 -3.41 1.34
CA VAL A 48 -7.90 -2.20 1.37
C VAL A 48 -6.45 -2.62 1.13
N GLU A 49 -5.96 -2.31 -0.07
CA GLU A 49 -4.55 -2.47 -0.41
C GLU A 49 -3.81 -1.14 -0.27
N VAL A 50 -2.70 -1.16 0.45
CA VAL A 50 -1.82 0.00 0.62
C VAL A 50 -0.64 -0.16 -0.31
N VAL A 51 -0.35 0.86 -1.12
CA VAL A 51 0.84 0.88 -1.95
C VAL A 51 1.91 1.77 -1.34
N MET A 52 3.12 1.24 -1.31
CA MET A 52 4.30 1.97 -0.90
C MET A 52 5.32 2.01 -2.04
N ARG A 53 6.15 3.05 -2.06
CA ARG A 53 7.29 3.16 -2.98
C ARG A 53 8.57 3.52 -2.25
N ARG A 54 9.72 3.23 -2.86
CA ARG A 54 11.01 3.79 -2.45
C ARG A 54 11.89 4.04 -3.66
N PRO A 55 12.84 4.99 -3.61
CA PRO A 55 13.75 5.20 -4.72
C PRO A 55 14.73 4.03 -4.86
N VAL A 56 14.97 3.59 -6.10
CA VAL A 56 16.03 2.63 -6.39
C VAL A 56 17.35 3.39 -6.28
N THR A 57 18.15 3.07 -5.27
CA THR A 57 19.52 3.58 -5.16
C THR A 57 20.33 2.90 -6.26
N GLN A 58 20.92 3.70 -7.17
CA GLN A 58 21.90 3.18 -8.14
C GLN A 58 23.20 2.79 -7.45
#